data_AF-A0A8T6VY98-F1
#
_entry.id   AF-A0A8T6VY98-F1
#
_cell.length_a   1.000
_cell.length_b   1.000
_cell.length_c   1.000
_cell.angle_alpha   90.00
_cell.angle_beta   90.00
_cell.angle_gamma   90.00
#
_symmetry.space_group_name_H-M   'P 1'
#
loop_
_entity.id
_entity.type
_entity.pdbx_description
1 polymer ?
#
loop_
_entity_poly.entity_id
_entity_poly.type
_entity_poly.pdbx_seq_one_letter_code
_entity_poly.pdbx_strand_id
1 'polypeptide(L)'
;MTAPPVSAVTEYRYEVIVSSPTPLDYKGVTWAADGSEATIVGGIQALLVYDADSRVAVAAGDGNWSTASRTLEDVAYGADGTQYI
;
A
#
# COMPACT_ATOMS: atom_id res chain seq x y z
N MET A 1 43.78 1.56 -40.97
CA MET A 1 43.47 1.63 -39.54
C MET A 1 42.02 1.24 -39.37
N THR A 2 41.72 0.10 -38.78
CA THR A 2 40.36 -0.43 -38.56
C THR A 2 39.79 0.12 -37.25
N ALA A 3 38.54 0.58 -37.26
CA ALA A 3 37.86 1.13 -36.08
C ALA A 3 37.69 0.06 -34.98
N PRO A 4 37.75 0.43 -33.69
CA PRO A 4 37.55 -0.52 -32.60
C PRO A 4 36.10 -1.06 -32.60
N PRO A 5 35.88 -2.32 -32.15
CA PRO A 5 34.54 -2.88 -32.07
C PRO A 5 33.70 -2.10 -31.07
N VAL A 6 32.46 -1.80 -31.44
CA VAL A 6 31.48 -1.11 -30.60
C VAL A 6 31.21 -2.00 -29.38
N SER A 7 31.62 -1.55 -28.19
CA SER A 7 31.37 -2.27 -26.93
C SER A 7 29.85 -2.38 -26.73
N ALA A 8 29.34 -3.60 -26.73
CA ALA A 8 27.94 -3.87 -26.42
C ALA A 8 27.66 -3.47 -24.96
N VAL A 9 26.70 -2.56 -24.76
CA VAL A 9 26.18 -2.24 -23.42
C VAL A 9 25.26 -3.39 -23.01
N THR A 10 25.67 -4.18 -22.02
CA THR A 10 24.80 -5.17 -21.40
C THR A 10 23.81 -4.45 -20.48
N GLU A 11 22.55 -4.36 -20.90
CA GLU A 11 21.46 -3.86 -20.05
C GLU A 11 21.03 -4.98 -19.09
N TYR A 12 21.24 -4.77 -17.78
CA TYR A 12 20.68 -5.65 -16.76
C TYR A 12 19.26 -5.21 -16.46
N ARG A 13 18.27 -5.99 -16.90
CA ARG A 13 16.88 -5.82 -16.49
C ARG A 13 16.65 -6.62 -15.22
N TYR A 14 16.23 -5.93 -14.16
CA TYR A 14 15.74 -6.58 -12.95
C TYR A 14 14.23 -6.76 -13.08
N GLU A 15 13.76 -7.99 -12.87
CA GLU A 15 12.33 -8.26 -12.71
C GLU A 15 12.01 -8.14 -11.22
N VAL A 16 11.12 -7.20 -10.87
CA VAL A 16 10.60 -7.10 -9.50
C VAL A 16 9.38 -8.01 -9.40
N ILE A 17 9.51 -9.09 -8.62
CA ILE A 17 8.38 -9.92 -8.24
C ILE A 17 7.70 -9.25 -7.05
N VAL A 18 6.45 -8.81 -7.23
CA VAL A 18 5.63 -8.22 -6.17
C VAL A 18 4.67 -9.29 -5.66
N SER A 19 4.75 -9.62 -4.37
CA SER A 19 3.82 -10.51 -3.68
C SER A 19 2.99 -9.73 -2.67
N SER A 20 1.72 -10.12 -2.45
CA SER A 20 0.93 -9.47 -1.40
C SER A 20 1.51 -9.81 -0.02
N PRO A 21 1.63 -8.82 0.89
CA PRO A 21 2.01 -9.08 2.27
C PRO A 21 0.83 -9.60 3.11
N THR A 22 -0.38 -9.62 2.55
CA THR A 22 -1.61 -9.95 3.26
C THR A 22 -2.38 -11.09 2.59
N PRO A 23 -3.09 -11.93 3.38
CA PRO A 23 -3.92 -13.01 2.86
C PRO A 23 -5.39 -12.58 2.62
N LEU A 24 -5.73 -11.30 2.84
CA LEU A 24 -7.10 -10.79 2.80
C LEU A 24 -7.34 -9.94 1.55
N ASP A 25 -8.60 -9.87 1.12
CA ASP A 25 -9.04 -8.99 0.05
C ASP A 25 -9.31 -7.58 0.58
N TYR A 26 -8.63 -6.60 -0.04
CA TYR A 26 -8.83 -5.17 0.21
C TYR A 26 -9.63 -4.54 -0.93
N LYS A 27 -10.51 -3.61 -0.57
CA LYS A 27 -11.50 -2.99 -1.46
C LYS A 27 -11.27 -1.51 -1.68
N GLY A 28 -10.72 -0.81 -0.67
CA GLY A 28 -10.54 0.64 -0.70
C GLY A 28 -9.17 1.05 -0.18
N VAL A 29 -8.67 2.18 -0.68
CA VAL A 29 -7.46 2.83 -0.21
C VAL A 29 -7.62 4.34 -0.30
N THR A 30 -7.14 5.04 0.71
CA THR A 30 -7.05 6.50 0.70
C THR A 30 -5.75 6.93 1.36
N TRP A 31 -5.26 8.10 0.95
CA TRP A 31 -4.04 8.70 1.49
C TRP A 31 -4.37 9.90 2.35
N ALA A 32 -3.55 10.12 3.38
CA ALA A 32 -3.47 11.40 4.05
C ALA A 32 -3.04 12.48 3.03
N ALA A 33 -3.48 13.73 3.24
CA ALA A 33 -3.22 14.82 2.30
C ALA A 33 -1.73 15.15 2.15
N ASP A 34 -0.91 14.85 3.16
CA ASP A 34 0.54 15.02 3.14
C ASP A 34 1.29 13.83 2.55
N GLY A 35 0.59 12.72 2.24
CA GLY A 35 1.16 11.50 1.69
C GLY A 35 1.97 10.65 2.68
N SER A 36 1.98 11.00 3.97
CA SER A 36 2.74 10.27 5.00
C SER A 36 2.15 8.89 5.32
N GLU A 37 0.83 8.78 5.22
CA GLU A 37 0.07 7.61 5.62
C GLU A 37 -0.98 7.25 4.57
N ALA A 38 -1.25 5.95 4.40
CA ALA A 38 -2.43 5.46 3.71
C ALA A 38 -3.26 4.52 4.60
N THR A 39 -4.58 4.63 4.51
CA THR A 39 -5.52 3.69 5.12
C THR A 39 -6.09 2.80 4.04
N ILE A 40 -6.08 1.48 4.28
CA ILE A 40 -6.52 0.46 3.34
C ILE A 40 -7.57 -0.41 4.03
N VAL A 41 -8.73 -0.57 3.40
CA VAL A 41 -9.89 -1.30 3.96
C VAL A 41 -10.31 -2.45 3.07
N GLY A 42 -10.99 -3.44 3.64
CA GLY A 42 -11.43 -4.63 2.92
C GLY A 42 -12.49 -5.47 3.62
N GLY A 43 -12.42 -6.77 3.39
CA GLY A 43 -13.29 -7.75 4.05
C GLY A 43 -13.25 -7.71 5.59
N ILE A 44 -13.82 -8.73 6.22
CA ILE A 44 -13.90 -8.81 7.69
C ILE A 44 -12.50 -8.66 8.30
N GLN A 45 -12.33 -7.68 9.19
CA GLN A 45 -11.06 -7.37 9.88
C GLN A 45 -9.90 -6.93 8.95
N ALA A 46 -10.18 -6.55 7.70
CA ALA A 46 -9.17 -6.07 6.77
C ALA A 46 -9.05 -4.54 6.87
N LEU A 47 -8.19 -4.09 7.79
CA LEU A 47 -7.83 -2.68 7.93
C LEU A 47 -6.31 -2.56 8.16
N LEU A 48 -5.64 -1.87 7.24
CA LEU A 48 -4.22 -1.59 7.32
C LEU A 48 -3.99 -0.09 7.39
N VAL A 49 -2.96 0.28 8.14
CA VAL A 49 -2.33 1.59 8.06
C VAL A 49 -0.95 1.40 7.46
N TYR A 50 -0.67 2.12 6.38
CA TYR A 50 0.60 2.11 5.67
C TYR A 50 1.37 3.38 5.98
N ASP A 51 2.61 3.22 6.45
CA ASP A 51 3.55 4.31 6.68
C ASP A 51 4.50 4.43 5.48
N ALA A 52 4.51 5.61 4.84
CA ALA A 52 5.24 5.82 3.58
C ALA A 52 6.76 5.88 3.76
N ASP A 53 7.23 6.33 4.92
CA ASP A 53 8.66 6.50 5.21
C ASP A 53 9.33 5.15 5.43
N SER A 54 8.74 4.30 6.26
CA SER A 54 9.21 2.95 6.56
C SER A 54 8.78 1.93 5.49
N ARG A 55 7.79 2.28 4.67
CA ARG A 55 7.14 1.40 3.68
C ARG A 55 6.55 0.14 4.29
N VAL A 56 6.03 0.26 5.50
CA VAL A 56 5.43 -0.84 6.26
C VAL A 56 3.93 -0.64 6.33
N ALA A 57 3.18 -1.71 6.03
CA ALA A 57 1.76 -1.79 6.37
C ALA A 57 1.60 -2.56 7.68
N VAL A 58 0.92 -1.97 8.65
CA VAL A 58 0.59 -2.60 9.92
C VAL A 58 -0.91 -2.86 9.94
N ALA A 59 -1.30 -4.09 10.27
CA ALA A 59 -2.68 -4.36 10.62
C ALA A 59 -3.02 -3.51 11.83
N ALA A 60 -3.97 -2.59 11.68
CA ALA A 60 -4.48 -1.81 12.79
C ALA A 60 -5.31 -2.77 13.66
N GLY A 61 -4.62 -3.58 14.46
CA GLY A 61 -5.25 -4.65 15.24
C GLY A 61 -6.36 -4.07 16.10
N ASP A 62 -7.53 -4.73 16.09
CA ASP A 62 -8.78 -4.54 16.85
C ASP A 62 -8.90 -3.26 17.68
N GLY A 63 -8.56 -2.10 17.12
CA GLY A 63 -8.39 -0.83 17.83
C GLY A 63 -9.75 -0.22 18.15
N ASN A 64 -10.61 -0.97 18.83
CA ASN A 64 -11.98 -0.64 19.16
C ASN A 64 -12.79 -0.08 17.96
N TRP A 65 -12.45 -0.49 16.74
CA TRP A 65 -13.17 -0.17 15.52
C TRP A 65 -14.26 -1.21 15.28
N SER A 66 -15.23 -1.22 16.20
CA SER A 66 -16.36 -2.15 16.28
C SER A 66 -16.01 -3.63 16.08
N THR A 67 -15.98 -4.37 17.18
CA THR A 67 -15.88 -5.84 17.26
C THR A 67 -17.01 -6.63 16.56
N ALA A 68 -17.78 -6.00 15.68
CA ALA A 68 -18.77 -6.65 14.86
C ALA A 68 -18.16 -6.90 13.48
N SER A 69 -18.25 -8.13 12.98
CA SER A 69 -17.91 -8.56 11.62
C SER A 69 -18.45 -7.62 10.54
N ARG A 70 -17.77 -6.49 10.31
CA ARG A 70 -18.14 -5.48 9.35
C ARG A 70 -17.11 -5.53 8.24
N THR A 71 -17.61 -5.72 7.03
CA THR A 71 -16.85 -5.45 5.82
C THR A 71 -16.74 -3.95 5.68
N LEU A 72 -15.52 -3.45 5.53
CA LEU A 72 -15.23 -2.05 5.26
C LEU A 72 -15.03 -1.93 3.75
N GLU A 73 -16.00 -1.32 3.07
CA GLU A 73 -16.02 -1.32 1.61
C GLU A 73 -15.36 -0.09 1.00
N ASP A 74 -15.30 1.00 1.74
CA ASP A 74 -14.80 2.28 1.27
C ASP A 74 -14.10 3.04 2.40
N VAL A 75 -13.22 3.96 2.02
CA VAL A 75 -12.49 4.81 2.96
C VAL A 75 -12.14 6.14 2.30
N ALA A 76 -12.27 7.24 3.04
CA ALA A 76 -11.89 8.57 2.58
C ALA A 76 -11.19 9.37 3.69
N TYR A 77 -10.20 10.19 3.35
CA TYR A 77 -9.72 11.25 4.25
C TYR A 77 -10.42 12.57 3.91
N GLY A 78 -10.94 13.24 4.94
CA GLY A 78 -11.31 14.65 4.88
C GLY A 78 -10.09 15.54 4.67
N ALA A 79 -10.31 16.74 4.13
CA ALA A 79 -9.26 17.73 3.94
C ALA A 79 -8.65 18.23 5.28
N ASP A 80 -9.32 17.96 6.39
CA ASP A 80 -8.89 18.20 7.76
C ASP A 80 -8.07 17.05 8.37
N GLY A 81 -7.85 15.96 7.61
CA GLY A 81 -7.17 14.75 8.07
C GLY A 81 -8.07 13.74 8.77
N THR A 82 -9.38 13.99 8.87
CA THR A 82 -10.32 13.04 9.48
C THR A 82 -10.53 11.83 8.57
N GLN A 83 -10.41 10.61 9.09
CA GLN A 83 -10.73 9.39 8.35
C GLN A 83 -12.23 9.09 8.41
N TYR A 84 -12.82 8.79 7.26
CA TYR A 84 -14.18 8.29 7.10
C TYR A 84 -14.10 6.85 6.59
N ILE A 85 -14.63 5.91 7.39
CA ILE A 85 -14.63 4.47 7.14
C ILE A 85 -16.03 3.91 7.39
#